data_AF-A0A7S1AMB1-F1
#
_entry.id   AF-A0A7S1AMB1-F1
#
_cell.length_a   1.000
_cell.length_b   1.000
_cell.length_c   1.000
_cell.angle_alpha   90.00
_cell.angle_beta   90.00
_cell.angle_gamma   90.00
#
_symmetry.space_group_name_H-M   'P 1'
#
loop_
_entity.id
_entity.type
_entity.pdbx_description
1 polymer ?
#
loop_
_entity_poly.entity_id
_entity_poly.type
_entity_poly.pdbx_seq_one_letter_code
_entity_poly.pdbx_strand_id
1 'polypeptide(L)'
;AVFAPPGLLLFNVHQVLIEIRFSEGSYTAVKLEETLGKCLVNKEQFVDACMLAGTEYCPGMLDWCPWHWQMTPQSFAVGIAMAKCASLNEWIQVISPQETQMDYCQRYYSFKVLLLCTPAFHSFDQDVHPPTSTLLGSSSMQSTWASNQIFGEHLPNGIHSLMMQGIISHDLPQAFAMGEWVDSTQPHVDTVEFWTFVTDMQDYR
;
A
#
# COMPACT_ATOMS: atom_id res chain seq x y z
N ALA A 1 9.06 -1.16 -15.79
CA ALA A 1 9.60 -0.70 -14.50
C ALA A 1 8.85 0.55 -14.07
N VAL A 2 8.69 0.77 -12.76
CA VAL A 2 7.97 1.93 -12.20
C VAL A 2 8.93 2.74 -11.32
N PHE A 3 8.98 4.06 -11.46
CA PHE A 3 9.75 4.93 -10.56
C PHE A 3 8.91 5.27 -9.33
N ALA A 4 9.26 4.72 -8.17
CA ALA A 4 8.43 4.74 -6.97
C ALA A 4 9.19 4.20 -5.74
N PRO A 5 8.61 4.29 -4.53
CA PRO A 5 9.13 3.59 -3.36
C PRO A 5 9.18 2.06 -3.54
N PRO A 6 10.15 1.36 -2.93
CA PRO A 6 10.32 -0.09 -3.05
C PRO A 6 9.14 -0.90 -2.48
N GLY A 7 8.27 -0.29 -1.68
CA GLY A 7 7.04 -0.92 -1.18
C GLY A 7 6.10 -1.41 -2.29
N LEU A 8 6.18 -0.86 -3.50
CA LEU A 8 5.40 -1.35 -4.66
C LEU A 8 5.74 -2.78 -5.07
N LEU A 9 6.89 -3.32 -4.65
CA LEU A 9 7.19 -4.74 -4.83
C LEU A 9 6.12 -5.64 -4.19
N LEU A 10 5.44 -5.17 -3.12
CA LEU A 10 4.35 -5.88 -2.47
C LEU A 10 3.16 -6.09 -3.42
N PHE A 11 2.89 -5.14 -4.32
CA PHE A 11 1.80 -5.13 -5.31
C PHE A 11 2.17 -5.80 -6.65
N ASN A 12 3.09 -6.77 -6.62
CA ASN A 12 3.57 -7.52 -7.81
C ASN A 12 4.24 -6.66 -8.90
N VAL A 13 4.73 -5.47 -8.57
CA VAL A 13 5.56 -4.72 -9.50
C VAL A 13 6.91 -5.43 -9.64
N HIS A 14 7.21 -5.94 -10.84
CA HIS A 14 8.43 -6.72 -11.07
C HIS A 14 9.74 -5.94 -10.88
N GLN A 15 9.74 -4.65 -11.19
CA GLN A 15 10.92 -3.79 -11.11
C GLN A 15 10.54 -2.36 -10.74
N VAL A 16 11.12 -1.89 -9.64
CA VAL A 16 10.96 -0.53 -9.12
C VAL A 16 12.28 0.22 -9.24
N LEU A 17 12.26 1.39 -9.87
CA LEU A 17 13.39 2.31 -9.93
C LEU A 17 13.31 3.19 -8.68
N ILE A 18 14.37 3.18 -7.86
CA ILE A 18 14.40 3.92 -6.57
C ILE A 18 15.19 5.23 -6.66
N GLU A 19 16.13 5.31 -7.61
CA GLU A 19 16.96 6.50 -7.80
C GLU A 19 17.32 6.61 -9.29
N ILE A 20 17.23 7.82 -9.84
CA ILE A 20 17.64 8.14 -11.20
C ILE A 20 18.63 9.31 -11.12
N ARG A 21 19.86 9.11 -11.57
CA ARG A 21 20.90 10.15 -11.63
C ARG A 21 21.09 10.59 -13.07
N PHE A 22 20.36 11.64 -13.46
CA PHE A 22 20.38 12.17 -14.82
C PHE A 22 21.78 12.64 -15.28
N SER A 23 22.57 13.22 -14.37
CA SER A 23 23.93 13.68 -14.66
C SER A 23 24.89 12.56 -15.06
N GLU A 24 24.66 11.35 -14.53
CA GLU A 24 25.51 10.18 -14.76
C GLU A 24 24.90 9.22 -15.80
N GLY A 25 23.66 9.45 -16.23
CA GLY A 25 22.91 8.51 -17.06
C GLY A 25 22.68 7.16 -16.37
N SER A 26 22.67 7.12 -15.03
CA SER A 26 22.59 5.90 -14.23
C SER A 26 21.29 5.84 -13.43
N TYR A 27 20.88 4.63 -13.04
CA TYR A 27 19.72 4.42 -12.17
C TYR A 27 19.94 3.24 -11.25
N THR A 28 19.28 3.28 -10.09
CA THR A 28 19.22 2.18 -9.14
C THR A 28 17.84 1.56 -9.18
N ALA A 29 17.76 0.25 -9.34
CA ALA A 29 16.52 -0.50 -9.41
C ALA A 29 16.53 -1.70 -8.47
N VAL A 30 15.36 -2.03 -7.94
CA VAL A 30 15.11 -3.25 -7.18
C VAL A 30 14.15 -4.12 -7.98
N LYS A 31 14.51 -5.39 -8.17
CA LYS A 31 13.67 -6.36 -8.87
C LYS A 31 13.07 -7.35 -7.87
N LEU A 32 11.81 -7.70 -8.06
CA LEU A 32 11.08 -8.62 -7.20
C LEU A 32 11.77 -9.99 -7.15
N GLU A 33 11.99 -10.63 -8.31
CA GLU A 33 12.61 -11.96 -8.40
C GLU A 33 14.01 -12.03 -7.77
N GLU A 34 14.85 -11.00 -8.00
CA GLU A 34 16.17 -10.93 -7.38
C GLU A 34 16.09 -10.79 -5.86
N THR A 35 15.05 -10.11 -5.35
CA THR A 35 14.82 -9.92 -3.91
C THR A 35 14.33 -11.21 -3.27
N LEU A 36 13.35 -11.87 -3.88
CA LEU A 36 12.85 -13.19 -3.45
C LEU A 36 13.99 -14.23 -3.45
N GLY A 37 14.82 -14.23 -4.50
CA GLY A 37 15.99 -15.11 -4.62
C GLY A 37 17.05 -14.85 -3.54
N LYS A 38 17.39 -13.58 -3.26
CA LYS A 38 18.34 -13.23 -2.17
C LYS A 38 17.83 -13.63 -0.80
N CYS A 39 16.54 -13.46 -0.55
CA CYS A 39 15.91 -13.82 0.72
C CYS A 39 15.58 -15.31 0.85
N LEU A 40 15.62 -16.07 -0.24
CA LEU A 40 15.20 -17.49 -0.32
C LEU A 40 13.78 -17.69 0.22
N VAL A 41 12.84 -16.87 -0.24
CA VAL A 41 11.42 -16.90 0.14
C VAL A 41 10.54 -16.83 -1.09
N ASN A 42 9.32 -17.36 -0.99
CA ASN A 42 8.30 -17.11 -2.01
C ASN A 42 7.63 -15.73 -1.79
N LYS A 43 6.74 -15.35 -2.71
CA LYS A 43 6.05 -14.06 -2.68
C LYS A 43 5.19 -13.87 -1.43
N GLU A 44 4.50 -14.90 -0.98
CA GLU A 44 3.63 -14.84 0.22
C GLU A 44 4.47 -14.64 1.49
N GLN A 45 5.53 -15.43 1.66
CA GLN A 45 6.48 -15.30 2.76
C GLN A 45 7.18 -13.94 2.78
N PHE A 46 7.47 -13.37 1.60
CA PHE A 46 8.01 -12.02 1.50
C PHE A 46 7.02 -10.96 2.01
N VAL A 47 5.73 -11.08 1.64
CA VAL A 47 4.67 -10.20 2.15
C VAL A 47 4.54 -10.34 3.66
N ASP A 48 4.44 -11.57 4.18
CA ASP A 48 4.33 -11.84 5.62
C ASP A 48 5.54 -11.27 6.38
N ALA A 49 6.75 -11.40 5.84
CA ALA A 49 7.96 -10.83 6.43
C ALA A 49 7.93 -9.29 6.47
N CYS A 50 7.47 -8.64 5.41
CA CYS A 50 7.29 -7.18 5.39
C CYS A 50 6.24 -6.73 6.41
N MET A 51 5.15 -7.47 6.58
CA MET A 51 4.12 -7.18 7.59
C MET A 51 4.65 -7.35 9.01
N LEU A 52 5.39 -8.41 9.28
CA LEU A 52 6.05 -8.62 10.57
C LEU A 52 7.01 -7.49 10.92
N ALA A 53 7.79 -7.03 9.93
CA ALA A 53 8.71 -5.91 10.06
C ALA A 53 8.02 -4.55 10.20
N GLY A 54 6.73 -4.47 9.86
CA GLY A 54 5.92 -3.26 9.87
C GLY A 54 5.78 -2.64 8.48
N THR A 55 4.55 -2.25 8.15
CA THR A 55 4.18 -1.46 6.97
C THR A 55 3.35 -0.26 7.40
N GLU A 56 3.06 0.65 6.47
CA GLU A 56 2.13 1.76 6.72
C GLU A 56 0.69 1.30 7.05
N TYR A 57 0.33 0.07 6.66
CA TYR A 57 -1.00 -0.50 6.90
C TYR A 57 -1.07 -1.39 8.13
N CYS A 58 0.06 -1.93 8.59
CA CYS A 58 0.14 -2.85 9.71
C CYS A 58 1.38 -2.54 10.55
N PRO A 59 1.24 -2.15 11.84
CA PRO A 59 2.40 -1.91 12.70
C PRO A 59 3.23 -3.18 12.82
N GLY A 60 4.55 -3.04 13.00
CA GLY A 60 5.44 -4.19 13.15
C GLY A 60 5.14 -4.97 14.44
N MET A 61 5.12 -6.30 14.34
CA MET A 61 4.86 -7.19 15.49
C MET A 61 6.13 -7.58 16.24
N LEU A 62 7.30 -7.24 15.69
CA LEU A 62 8.59 -7.63 16.25
C LEU A 62 8.85 -7.01 17.62
N ASP A 63 8.26 -5.86 17.93
CA ASP A 63 8.39 -5.20 19.23
C ASP A 63 7.67 -5.98 20.35
N TRP A 64 6.70 -6.83 20.00
CA TRP A 64 5.98 -7.69 20.95
C TRP A 64 6.67 -9.04 21.16
N CYS A 65 7.73 -9.34 20.41
CA CYS A 65 8.46 -10.59 20.56
C CYS A 65 9.24 -10.61 21.89
N PRO A 66 9.00 -11.59 22.80
CA PRO A 66 9.70 -11.65 24.10
C PRO A 66 11.23 -11.77 23.98
N TRP A 67 11.71 -12.25 22.83
CA TRP A 67 13.12 -12.45 22.48
C TRP A 67 13.72 -11.30 21.64
N HIS A 68 12.99 -10.19 21.46
CA HIS A 68 13.42 -9.05 20.64
C HIS A 68 14.80 -8.50 21.05
N TRP A 69 15.11 -8.50 22.35
CA TRP A 69 16.40 -8.03 22.88
C TRP A 69 17.62 -8.86 22.46
N GLN A 70 17.42 -10.09 21.95
CA GLN A 70 18.49 -10.93 21.42
C GLN A 70 18.69 -10.77 19.91
N MET A 71 17.75 -10.11 19.23
CA MET A 71 17.75 -9.94 17.79
C MET A 71 18.29 -8.56 17.44
N THR A 72 19.26 -8.50 16.54
CA THR A 72 19.85 -7.25 16.02
C THR A 72 18.79 -6.33 15.40
N PRO A 73 19.03 -5.01 15.28
CA PRO A 73 18.03 -4.01 14.87
C PRO A 73 17.57 -4.11 13.40
N GLN A 74 17.80 -5.22 12.71
CA GLN A 74 17.27 -5.45 11.37
C GLN A 74 15.91 -6.16 11.47
N SER A 75 14.87 -5.38 11.75
CA SER A 75 13.48 -5.85 11.83
C SER A 75 13.10 -6.78 10.67
N PHE A 76 13.52 -6.44 9.45
CA PHE A 76 13.20 -7.24 8.27
C PHE A 76 13.85 -8.62 8.21
N ALA A 77 15.11 -8.76 8.64
CA ALA A 77 15.81 -10.06 8.60
C ALA A 77 15.16 -11.08 9.53
N VAL A 78 14.70 -10.63 10.70
CA VAL A 78 13.93 -11.44 11.66
C VAL A 78 12.57 -11.80 11.08
N GLY A 79 11.88 -10.85 10.45
CA GLY A 79 10.61 -11.10 9.74
C GLY A 79 10.74 -12.20 8.69
N ILE A 80 11.84 -12.21 7.92
CA ILE A 80 12.13 -13.27 6.93
C ILE A 80 12.35 -14.62 7.60
N ALA A 81 13.10 -14.68 8.70
CA ALA A 81 13.31 -15.92 9.43
C ALA A 81 11.99 -16.48 9.97
N MET A 82 11.14 -15.62 10.54
CA MET A 82 9.83 -16.01 11.06
C MET A 82 8.88 -16.49 9.95
N ALA A 83 8.78 -15.76 8.83
CA ALA A 83 7.91 -16.12 7.71
C ALA A 83 8.30 -17.46 7.04
N LYS A 84 9.56 -17.90 7.20
CA LYS A 84 9.99 -19.24 6.76
C LYS A 84 9.55 -20.36 7.68
N CYS A 85 9.38 -20.07 8.97
CA CYS A 85 9.09 -21.08 9.98
C CYS A 85 7.60 -21.40 10.09
N ALA A 86 6.74 -20.39 9.99
CA ALA A 86 5.30 -20.52 10.18
C ALA A 86 4.56 -19.38 9.45
N SER A 87 3.27 -19.56 9.26
CA SER A 87 2.40 -18.54 8.66
C SER A 87 2.22 -17.35 9.60
N LEU A 88 1.92 -16.17 9.05
CA LEU A 88 1.68 -14.99 9.89
C LEU A 88 0.50 -15.18 10.86
N ASN A 89 -0.54 -15.92 10.47
CA ASN A 89 -1.68 -16.21 11.37
C ASN A 89 -1.26 -17.00 12.62
N GLU A 90 -0.34 -17.96 12.48
CA GLU A 90 0.20 -18.70 13.62
C GLU A 90 1.04 -17.79 14.52
N TRP A 91 1.88 -16.93 13.92
CA TRP A 91 2.69 -15.99 14.67
C TRP A 91 1.87 -14.96 15.45
N ILE A 92 0.75 -14.49 14.89
CA ILE A 92 -0.15 -13.58 15.59
C ILE A 92 -0.68 -14.23 16.88
N GLN A 93 -1.06 -15.51 16.82
CA GLN A 93 -1.55 -16.23 18.01
C GLN A 93 -0.48 -16.40 19.10
N VAL A 94 0.80 -16.48 18.71
CA VAL A 94 1.91 -16.73 19.64
C VAL A 94 2.47 -15.44 20.25
N ILE A 95 2.55 -14.37 19.47
CA ILE A 95 3.29 -13.15 19.83
C ILE A 95 2.37 -12.03 20.34
N SER A 96 1.16 -11.92 19.80
CA SER A 96 0.31 -10.76 20.11
C SER A 96 -0.38 -10.91 21.48
N PRO A 97 -0.46 -9.83 22.28
CA PRO A 97 -1.30 -9.80 23.47
C PRO A 97 -2.77 -10.07 23.12
N GLN A 98 -3.49 -10.82 23.98
CA GLN A 98 -4.89 -11.18 23.73
C GLN A 98 -5.80 -9.98 23.45
N GLU A 99 -5.52 -8.83 24.08
CA GLU A 99 -6.32 -7.60 23.93
C GLU A 99 -6.20 -6.99 22.52
N THR A 100 -5.02 -7.06 21.89
CA THR A 100 -4.74 -6.44 20.59
C THR A 100 -4.71 -7.44 19.43
N GLN A 101 -4.84 -8.74 19.74
CA GLN A 101 -4.75 -9.82 18.77
C GLN A 101 -5.79 -9.71 17.66
N MET A 102 -7.05 -9.43 18.01
CA MET A 102 -8.14 -9.30 17.03
C MET A 102 -7.91 -8.12 16.08
N ASP A 103 -7.50 -6.97 16.62
CA ASP A 103 -7.20 -5.77 15.84
C ASP A 103 -6.05 -6.02 14.86
N TYR A 104 -5.00 -6.70 15.32
CA TYR A 104 -3.86 -7.05 14.47
C TYR A 104 -4.27 -8.03 13.37
N CYS A 105 -5.02 -9.09 13.71
CA CYS A 105 -5.60 -10.00 12.73
C CYS A 105 -6.41 -9.24 11.67
N GLN A 106 -7.28 -8.32 12.09
CA GLN A 106 -8.09 -7.53 11.17
C GLN A 106 -7.22 -6.67 10.24
N ARG A 107 -6.23 -5.94 10.77
CA ARG A 107 -5.30 -5.15 9.94
C ARG A 107 -4.52 -6.03 8.96
N TYR A 108 -4.12 -7.23 9.41
CA TYR A 108 -3.44 -8.18 8.55
C TYR A 108 -4.32 -8.62 7.37
N TYR A 109 -5.57 -9.02 7.65
CA TYR A 109 -6.51 -9.42 6.60
C TYR A 109 -6.84 -8.25 5.67
N SER A 110 -7.07 -7.06 6.22
CA SER A 110 -7.31 -5.86 5.42
C SER A 110 -6.13 -5.58 4.48
N PHE A 111 -4.89 -5.69 4.96
CA PHE A 111 -3.72 -5.48 4.10
C PHE A 111 -3.54 -6.57 3.04
N LYS A 112 -3.81 -7.85 3.35
CA LYS A 112 -3.82 -8.90 2.31
C LYS A 112 -4.90 -8.64 1.25
N VAL A 113 -6.08 -8.17 1.65
CA VAL A 113 -7.14 -7.75 0.71
C VAL A 113 -6.68 -6.54 -0.11
N LEU A 114 -6.02 -5.55 0.49
CA LEU A 114 -5.42 -4.42 -0.24
C LEU A 114 -4.47 -4.94 -1.33
N LEU A 115 -3.49 -5.78 -0.99
CA LEU A 115 -2.51 -6.27 -1.96
C LEU A 115 -3.13 -7.06 -3.13
N LEU A 116 -4.22 -7.78 -2.88
CA LEU A 116 -4.88 -8.64 -3.88
C LEU A 116 -5.95 -7.91 -4.69
N CYS A 117 -6.65 -6.97 -4.07
CA CYS A 117 -7.88 -6.37 -4.58
C CYS A 117 -7.78 -4.86 -4.79
N THR A 118 -6.59 -4.25 -4.68
CA THR A 118 -6.42 -2.81 -4.94
C THR A 118 -7.03 -2.47 -6.30
N PRO A 119 -8.07 -1.63 -6.36
CA PRO A 119 -8.72 -1.26 -7.60
C PRO A 119 -7.74 -0.42 -8.44
N ALA A 120 -7.55 -0.83 -9.69
CA ALA A 120 -6.79 -0.06 -10.67
C ALA A 120 -7.70 0.21 -11.87
N PHE A 121 -7.67 1.44 -12.38
CA PHE A 121 -8.39 1.78 -13.61
C PHE A 121 -7.56 1.35 -14.82
N HIS A 122 -8.16 0.53 -15.69
CA HIS A 122 -7.56 0.05 -16.92
C HIS A 122 -8.01 0.94 -18.07
N SER A 123 -7.10 1.74 -18.61
CA SER A 123 -7.41 2.71 -19.66
C SER A 123 -7.87 2.09 -20.97
N PHE A 124 -7.46 0.85 -21.25
CA PHE A 124 -7.84 0.11 -22.45
C PHE A 124 -9.31 -0.33 -22.41
N ASP A 125 -9.74 -0.92 -21.29
CA ASP A 125 -11.10 -1.46 -21.13
C ASP A 125 -12.06 -0.44 -20.49
N GLN A 126 -11.56 0.71 -20.05
CA GLN A 126 -12.30 1.73 -19.30
C GLN A 126 -13.05 1.15 -18.11
N ASP A 127 -12.38 0.24 -17.39
CA ASP A 127 -12.96 -0.48 -16.26
C ASP A 127 -12.02 -0.49 -15.07
N VAL A 128 -12.59 -0.66 -13.87
CA VAL A 128 -11.82 -0.73 -12.63
C VAL A 128 -11.78 -2.18 -12.16
N HIS A 129 -10.59 -2.75 -12.14
CA HIS A 129 -10.37 -4.06 -11.56
C HIS A 129 -8.92 -4.19 -11.06
N PRO A 130 -8.65 -5.14 -10.16
CA PRO A 130 -7.30 -5.33 -9.65
C PRO A 130 -6.26 -5.55 -10.77
N PRO A 131 -5.02 -5.05 -10.61
CA PRO A 131 -3.96 -5.18 -11.62
C PRO A 131 -3.46 -6.62 -11.78
N THR A 132 -3.70 -7.50 -10.80
CA THR A 132 -3.32 -8.91 -10.85
C THR A 132 -4.55 -9.80 -10.74
N SER A 133 -5.14 -10.16 -11.88
CA SER A 133 -6.36 -11.00 -11.90
C SER A 133 -6.12 -12.50 -11.65
N THR A 134 -4.90 -12.97 -11.34
CA THR A 134 -4.56 -14.40 -11.52
C THR A 134 -3.63 -15.08 -10.50
N LEU A 135 -3.28 -14.51 -9.35
CA LEU A 135 -2.33 -15.18 -8.43
C LEU A 135 -2.93 -16.02 -7.30
N LEU A 136 -4.25 -16.03 -7.11
CA LEU A 136 -4.90 -17.00 -6.22
C LEU A 136 -6.00 -17.72 -6.98
N GLY A 137 -5.65 -18.86 -7.55
CA GLY A 137 -6.63 -19.85 -7.96
C GLY A 137 -7.41 -20.33 -6.73
N SER A 138 -8.49 -19.64 -6.36
CA SER A 138 -9.66 -20.23 -5.71
C SER A 138 -10.77 -19.19 -5.59
N SER A 139 -11.93 -19.62 -6.03
CA SER A 139 -13.24 -18.98 -6.07
C SER A 139 -13.83 -18.63 -4.70
N SER A 140 -13.12 -17.97 -3.77
CA SER A 140 -13.67 -17.74 -2.42
C SER A 140 -13.35 -16.44 -1.67
N MET A 141 -12.54 -15.52 -2.21
CA MET A 141 -12.39 -14.18 -1.59
C MET A 141 -12.96 -13.04 -2.44
N GLN A 142 -13.95 -13.32 -3.29
CA GLN A 142 -14.94 -12.30 -3.67
C GLN A 142 -15.98 -12.16 -2.56
N SER A 143 -15.50 -11.83 -1.37
CA SER A 143 -16.36 -11.20 -0.37
C SER A 143 -16.55 -9.76 -0.85
N THR A 144 -17.58 -9.55 -1.66
CA THR A 144 -18.05 -8.20 -2.08
C THR A 144 -18.31 -7.29 -0.86
N TRP A 145 -18.52 -7.87 0.32
CA TRP A 145 -18.71 -7.12 1.57
C TRP A 145 -17.41 -6.56 2.16
N ALA A 146 -16.31 -7.32 2.16
CA ALA A 146 -15.03 -6.84 2.69
C ALA A 146 -14.38 -5.79 1.77
N SER A 147 -14.60 -5.88 0.45
CA SER A 147 -14.07 -4.88 -0.47
C SER A 147 -14.77 -3.53 -0.30
N ASN A 148 -16.09 -3.48 -0.10
CA ASN A 148 -16.80 -2.21 0.08
C ASN A 148 -16.44 -1.52 1.41
N GLN A 149 -16.13 -2.28 2.45
CA GLN A 149 -15.66 -1.70 3.72
C GLN A 149 -14.24 -1.12 3.61
N ILE A 150 -13.38 -1.71 2.79
CA ILE A 150 -11.98 -1.29 2.64
C ILE A 150 -11.81 -0.22 1.56
N PHE A 151 -12.47 -0.38 0.41
CA PHE A 151 -12.32 0.47 -0.77
C PHE A 151 -13.48 1.44 -1.00
N GLY A 152 -14.58 1.30 -0.27
CA GLY A 152 -15.80 2.06 -0.50
C GLY A 152 -16.63 1.52 -1.66
N GLU A 153 -17.69 2.25 -2.00
CA GLU A 153 -18.55 1.91 -3.13
C GLU A 153 -17.88 2.22 -4.46
N HIS A 154 -18.19 1.39 -5.47
CA HIS A 154 -17.66 1.54 -6.80
C HIS A 154 -18.33 2.71 -7.55
N LEU A 155 -17.54 3.70 -7.96
CA LEU A 155 -18.04 4.81 -8.76
C LEU A 155 -18.29 4.37 -10.22
N PRO A 156 -19.20 5.02 -10.95
CA PRO A 156 -19.35 4.75 -12.39
C PRO A 156 -18.04 4.92 -13.16
N ASN A 157 -17.76 4.02 -14.11
CA ASN A 157 -16.52 4.02 -14.90
C ASN A 157 -16.24 5.34 -15.62
N GLY A 158 -17.29 6.05 -16.04
CA GLY A 158 -17.16 7.38 -16.64
C GLY A 158 -16.50 8.38 -15.70
N ILE A 159 -16.80 8.33 -14.40
CA ILE A 159 -16.17 9.19 -13.39
C ILE A 159 -14.69 8.82 -13.25
N HIS A 160 -14.36 7.53 -13.17
CA HIS A 160 -12.97 7.08 -13.13
C HIS A 160 -12.17 7.54 -14.36
N SER A 161 -12.76 7.47 -15.56
CA SER A 161 -12.13 7.95 -16.79
C SER A 161 -11.86 9.46 -16.75
N LEU A 162 -12.83 10.26 -16.29
CA LEU A 162 -12.67 11.72 -16.15
C LEU A 162 -11.64 12.09 -15.08
N MET A 163 -11.57 11.35 -13.96
CA MET A 163 -10.55 11.52 -12.93
C MET A 163 -9.16 11.18 -13.46
N MET A 164 -9.01 10.07 -14.18
CA MET A 164 -7.73 9.66 -14.78
C MET A 164 -7.21 10.63 -15.84
N GLN A 165 -8.12 11.32 -16.54
CA GLN A 165 -7.77 12.38 -17.49
C GLN A 165 -7.45 13.72 -16.80
N GLY A 166 -7.65 13.83 -15.49
CA GLY A 166 -7.47 15.06 -14.73
C GLY A 166 -8.55 16.12 -15.00
N ILE A 167 -9.70 15.73 -15.59
CA ILE A 167 -10.83 16.63 -15.85
C ILE A 167 -11.60 16.91 -14.55
N ILE A 168 -11.71 15.90 -13.70
CA ILE A 168 -12.40 15.97 -12.40
C ILE A 168 -11.41 15.63 -11.30
N SER A 169 -11.36 16.43 -10.22
CA SER A 169 -10.61 16.07 -9.01
C SER A 169 -11.29 14.91 -8.28
N HIS A 170 -10.51 14.03 -7.66
CA HIS A 170 -10.99 13.01 -6.74
C HIS A 170 -11.80 13.58 -5.54
N ASP A 171 -11.55 14.83 -5.15
CA ASP A 171 -12.29 15.49 -4.07
C ASP A 171 -13.76 15.71 -4.42
N LEU A 172 -14.08 15.84 -5.70
CA LEU A 172 -15.42 16.20 -6.15
C LEU A 172 -16.43 15.04 -5.96
N PRO A 173 -16.15 13.80 -6.40
CA PRO A 173 -16.97 12.64 -6.03
C PRO A 173 -17.09 12.45 -4.51
N GLN A 174 -16.00 12.68 -3.77
CA GLN A 174 -16.00 12.58 -2.32
C GLN A 174 -16.91 13.62 -1.67
N ALA A 175 -16.84 14.88 -2.11
CA ALA A 175 -17.70 15.96 -1.62
C ALA A 175 -19.18 15.71 -1.93
N PHE A 176 -19.50 15.16 -3.11
CA PHE A 176 -20.87 14.76 -3.44
C PHE A 176 -21.37 13.61 -2.56
N ALA A 177 -20.52 12.63 -2.26
CA ALA A 177 -20.89 11.50 -1.42
C ALA A 177 -21.10 11.91 0.05
N MET A 178 -20.24 12.78 0.58
CA MET A 178 -20.30 13.23 1.97
C MET A 178 -21.25 14.41 2.20
N GLY A 179 -21.64 15.13 1.14
CA GLY A 179 -22.43 16.36 1.24
C GLY A 179 -21.65 17.55 1.83
N GLU A 180 -20.36 17.37 2.07
CA GLU A 180 -19.45 18.36 2.64
C GLU A 180 -18.26 18.52 1.71
N TRP A 181 -17.96 19.76 1.33
CA TRP A 181 -16.74 20.08 0.62
C TRP A 181 -15.61 20.21 1.65
N VAL A 182 -14.83 19.14 1.80
CA VAL A 182 -13.63 19.14 2.64
C VAL A 182 -12.47 19.60 1.78
N ASP A 183 -12.22 20.92 1.75
CA ASP A 183 -10.93 21.40 1.24
C ASP A 183 -9.83 20.81 2.13
N SER A 184 -8.84 20.18 1.51
CA SER A 184 -7.62 19.77 2.23
C SER A 184 -6.97 21.05 2.77
N THR A 185 -7.11 21.26 4.08
CA THR A 185 -6.72 22.50 4.77
C THR A 185 -5.21 22.78 4.75
N GLN A 186 -4.42 21.87 4.17
CA GLN A 186 -2.98 22.02 4.00
C GLN A 186 -2.61 21.74 2.55
N PRO A 187 -1.88 22.66 1.88
CA PRO A 187 -1.30 22.34 0.59
C PRO A 187 -0.35 21.15 0.78
N HIS A 188 -0.47 20.13 -0.07
CA HIS A 188 0.50 19.02 -0.09
C HIS A 188 1.91 19.45 -0.51
N VAL A 189 2.03 20.71 -0.96
CA VAL A 189 3.26 21.30 -1.48
C VAL A 189 3.42 22.67 -0.82
N ASP A 190 4.34 22.73 0.14
CA ASP A 190 4.77 23.97 0.79
C ASP A 190 5.77 24.69 -0.13
N THR A 191 5.26 25.43 -1.12
CA THR A 191 6.06 26.19 -2.07
C THR A 191 5.97 27.69 -1.86
N VAL A 192 7.06 28.39 -2.20
CA VAL A 192 7.13 29.86 -2.15
C VAL A 192 6.09 30.46 -3.09
N GLU A 193 5.84 29.84 -4.24
CA GLU A 193 4.83 30.25 -5.22
C GLU A 193 3.41 30.20 -4.64
N PHE A 194 3.09 29.17 -3.84
CA PHE A 194 1.79 29.05 -3.17
C PHE A 194 1.59 30.17 -2.15
N TRP A 195 2.59 30.42 -1.29
CA TRP A 195 2.50 31.48 -0.28
C TRP A 195 2.46 32.88 -0.90
N THR A 196 3.16 33.08 -2.03
CA THR A 196 3.09 34.34 -2.78
C THR A 196 1.67 34.57 -3.29
N PHE A 197 1.05 33.56 -3.90
CA PHE A 197 -0.34 33.63 -4.37
C PHE A 197 -1.35 33.87 -3.23
N VAL A 198 -1.20 33.19 -2.09
CA VAL A 198 -2.06 33.39 -0.92
C VAL A 198 -1.92 34.80 -0.35
N THR A 199 -0.70 35.34 -0.32
CA THR A 199 -0.44 36.71 0.12
C THR A 199 -1.07 37.72 -0.83
N ASP A 200 -0.89 37.54 -2.14
CA ASP A 200 -1.50 38.37 -3.17
C ASP A 200 -3.04 38.38 -3.03
N MET A 201 -3.66 37.22 -2.77
CA MET A 201 -5.11 37.11 -2.55
C MET A 201 -5.61 37.82 -1.28
N GLN A 202 -4.77 37.93 -0.25
CA GLN A 202 -5.12 38.68 0.96
C GLN A 202 -5.14 40.20 0.72
N ASP A 203 -4.29 40.70 -0.17
CA ASP A 203 -4.26 42.11 -0.56
C ASP A 203 -5.47 42.54 -1.42
N TYR A 204 -6.24 41.59 -1.97
CA TYR A 204 -7.48 41.83 -2.71
C TYR A 204 -8.75 41.83 -1.84
N ARG A 205 -8.64 41.63 -0.52
CA ARG A 205 -9.76 41.74 0.44
C ARG A 205 -9.83 43.12 1.07
#